data_AF-A0A2S7JDW1-F1
#
_entry.id   AF-A0A2S7JDW1-F1
#
_cell.length_a   1.000
_cell.length_b   1.000
_cell.length_c   1.000
_cell.angle_alpha   90.00
_cell.angle_beta   90.00
_cell.angle_gamma   90.00
#
_symmetry.space_group_name_H-M   'P 1'
#
loop_
_entity.id
_entity.type
_entity.pdbx_description
1 polymer ?
#
loop_
_entity_poly.entity_id
_entity_poly.type
_entity_poly.pdbx_seq_one_letter_code
_entity_poly.pdbx_strand_id
1 'polypeptide(L)'
;MHKLIALFRSAKDDFEGGYVFNVELRISGEVFGDFVALARQSLVEGQKDVAAVLACAALEDAIKRLASANSITADGKTMTEIVNSLKSAGLVSGAQKSLLEAMPRIRNMAMHAEWSKITEPDVSSVLGYVEQLLLSKFSGG
;
A
#
# COMPACT_ATOMS: atom_id res chain seq x y z
N MET A 1 2.37 -41.17 13.69
CA MET A 1 3.60 -40.48 13.25
C MET A 1 3.46 -39.88 11.85
N HIS A 2 3.02 -40.63 10.83
CA HIS A 2 2.87 -40.16 9.45
C HIS A 2 1.93 -38.95 9.24
N LYS A 3 0.82 -38.84 9.98
CA LYS A 3 -0.12 -37.70 9.86
C LYS A 3 0.47 -36.35 10.27
N LEU A 4 1.36 -36.33 11.27
CA LEU A 4 1.96 -35.09 11.77
C LEU A 4 2.99 -34.53 10.78
N ILE A 5 3.75 -35.43 10.14
CA ILE A 5 4.72 -35.07 9.10
C ILE A 5 4.01 -34.51 7.87
N ALA A 6 2.87 -35.08 7.48
CA ALA A 6 2.06 -34.56 6.39
C ALA A 6 1.51 -33.16 6.71
N LEU A 7 1.02 -32.95 7.94
CA LEU A 7 0.50 -31.65 8.38
C LEU A 7 1.58 -30.56 8.36
N PHE A 8 2.79 -30.87 8.86
CA PHE A 8 3.92 -29.93 8.83
C PHE A 8 4.45 -29.68 7.41
N ARG A 9 4.41 -30.67 6.52
CA ARG A 9 4.77 -30.47 5.10
C ARG A 9 3.76 -29.58 4.40
N SER A 10 2.47 -29.81 4.58
CA SER A 10 1.45 -28.93 4.01
C SER A 10 1.57 -27.50 4.56
N ALA A 11 1.78 -27.32 5.87
CA ALA A 11 2.00 -25.99 6.43
C ALA A 11 3.30 -25.32 5.93
N LYS A 12 4.36 -26.10 5.67
CA LYS A 12 5.60 -25.63 5.06
C LYS A 12 5.39 -25.26 3.59
N ASP A 13 4.68 -26.07 2.83
CA ASP A 13 4.36 -25.82 1.42
C ASP A 13 3.41 -24.61 1.28
N ASP A 14 2.47 -24.41 2.21
CA ASP A 14 1.60 -23.23 2.27
C ASP A 14 2.39 -21.97 2.66
N PHE A 15 3.41 -22.10 3.51
CA PHE A 15 4.32 -21.00 3.87
C PHE A 15 5.27 -20.65 2.71
N GLU A 16 5.92 -21.65 2.12
CA GLU A 16 6.85 -21.50 0.99
C GLU A 16 6.13 -21.10 -0.31
N GLY A 17 4.87 -21.54 -0.48
CA GLY A 17 3.99 -21.19 -1.59
C GLY A 17 3.28 -19.84 -1.43
N GLY A 18 3.53 -19.11 -0.33
CA GLY A 18 2.99 -17.76 -0.12
C GLY A 18 1.50 -17.71 0.23
N TYR A 19 0.86 -18.84 0.55
CA TYR A 19 -0.57 -18.90 0.89
C TYR A 19 -0.88 -18.19 2.21
N VAL A 20 0.00 -18.28 3.21
CA VAL A 20 -0.11 -17.52 4.47
C VAL A 20 -0.07 -16.01 4.21
N PHE A 21 0.82 -15.59 3.31
CA PHE A 21 0.96 -14.21 2.87
C PHE A 21 -0.29 -13.72 2.12
N ASN A 22 -0.89 -14.59 1.31
CA ASN A 22 -2.16 -14.35 0.61
C ASN A 22 -3.35 -14.15 1.56
N VAL A 23 -3.40 -14.87 2.69
CA VAL A 23 -4.47 -14.71 3.70
C VAL A 23 -4.30 -13.38 4.46
N GLU A 24 -3.08 -13.02 4.88
CA GLU A 24 -2.81 -11.68 5.45
C GLU A 24 -3.10 -10.55 4.45
N LEU A 25 -2.81 -10.75 3.17
CA LEU A 25 -3.18 -9.83 2.09
C LEU A 25 -4.69 -9.66 1.96
N ARG A 26 -5.47 -10.75 2.06
CA ARG A 26 -6.94 -10.69 1.98
C ARG A 26 -7.56 -9.98 3.17
N ILE A 27 -7.12 -10.28 4.40
CA ILE A 27 -7.59 -9.60 5.62
C ILE A 27 -7.18 -8.13 5.61
N SER A 28 -5.95 -7.85 5.19
CA SER A 28 -5.52 -6.48 4.94
C SER A 28 -6.34 -5.80 3.86
N GLY A 29 -6.75 -6.51 2.81
CA GLY A 29 -7.53 -5.97 1.71
C GLY A 29 -8.87 -5.39 2.17
N GLU A 30 -9.44 -5.91 3.26
CA GLU A 30 -10.69 -5.42 3.85
C GLU A 30 -10.50 -4.06 4.56
N VAL A 31 -9.58 -3.97 5.53
CA VAL A 31 -9.28 -2.70 6.23
C VAL A 31 -8.68 -1.64 5.30
N PHE A 32 -7.87 -2.10 4.34
CA PHE A 32 -7.30 -1.24 3.31
C PHE A 32 -8.38 -0.72 2.35
N GLY A 33 -9.28 -1.60 1.93
CA GLY A 33 -10.44 -1.26 1.13
C GLY A 33 -11.30 -0.20 1.83
N ASP A 34 -11.46 -0.29 3.14
CA ASP A 34 -12.20 0.70 3.94
C ASP A 34 -11.54 2.08 3.90
N PHE A 35 -10.21 2.18 4.05
CA PHE A 35 -9.53 3.48 3.94
C PHE A 35 -9.63 4.09 2.54
N VAL A 36 -9.50 3.29 1.49
CA VAL A 36 -9.67 3.75 0.10
C VAL A 36 -11.10 4.20 -0.16
N ALA A 37 -12.09 3.42 0.28
CA ALA A 37 -13.51 3.73 0.13
C ALA A 37 -13.90 5.00 0.89
N LEU A 38 -13.46 5.14 2.14
CA LEU A 38 -13.70 6.35 2.95
C LEU A 38 -12.99 7.56 2.37
N ALA A 39 -11.73 7.43 1.92
CA ALA A 39 -11.01 8.52 1.26
C ALA A 39 -11.76 9.01 0.02
N ARG A 40 -12.25 8.07 -0.80
CA ARG A 40 -13.04 8.36 -2.00
C ARG A 40 -14.34 9.08 -1.66
N GLN A 41 -15.09 8.58 -0.67
CA GLN A 41 -16.33 9.19 -0.23
C GLN A 41 -16.10 10.60 0.30
N SER A 42 -15.13 10.79 1.20
CA SER A 42 -14.78 12.10 1.74
C SER A 42 -14.40 13.09 0.65
N LEU A 43 -13.68 12.65 -0.39
CA LEU A 43 -13.32 13.52 -1.51
C LEU A 43 -14.55 13.95 -2.32
N VAL A 44 -15.48 13.03 -2.60
CA VAL A 44 -16.75 13.32 -3.28
C VAL A 44 -17.61 14.30 -2.48
N GLU A 45 -17.57 14.20 -1.15
CA GLU A 45 -18.30 15.10 -0.24
C GLU A 45 -17.60 16.46 -0.03
N GLY A 46 -16.48 16.73 -0.72
CA GLY A 46 -15.71 17.97 -0.58
C GLY A 46 -14.86 18.05 0.68
N GLN A 47 -14.75 16.96 1.44
CA GLN A 47 -13.91 16.84 2.63
C GLN A 47 -12.47 16.48 2.25
N LYS A 48 -11.82 17.38 1.49
CA LYS A 48 -10.46 17.19 0.93
C LYS A 48 -9.43 16.75 1.98
N ASP A 49 -9.42 17.37 3.15
CA ASP A 49 -8.39 17.11 4.16
C ASP A 49 -8.55 15.72 4.80
N VAL A 50 -9.79 15.29 5.04
CA VAL A 50 -10.11 13.93 5.50
C VAL A 50 -9.69 12.91 4.45
N ALA A 51 -10.04 13.16 3.20
CA ALA A 51 -9.63 12.31 2.07
C ALA A 51 -8.11 12.23 1.93
N ALA A 52 -7.39 13.34 2.13
CA ALA A 52 -5.93 13.39 2.06
C ALA A 52 -5.28 12.50 3.12
N VAL A 53 -5.76 12.57 4.37
CA VAL A 53 -5.26 11.74 5.47
C VAL A 53 -5.48 10.26 5.18
N LEU A 54 -6.70 9.88 4.81
CA LEU A 54 -7.05 8.48 4.55
C LEU A 54 -6.31 7.91 3.33
N ALA A 55 -6.25 8.66 2.23
CA ALA A 55 -5.53 8.24 1.02
C ALA A 55 -4.03 8.07 1.28
N CYS A 56 -3.41 8.97 2.04
CA CYS A 56 -1.99 8.89 2.38
C CYS A 56 -1.68 7.75 3.36
N ALA A 57 -2.58 7.47 4.31
CA ALA A 57 -2.45 6.31 5.20
C ALA A 57 -2.55 5.00 4.41
N ALA A 58 -3.53 4.88 3.50
CA ALA A 58 -3.65 3.75 2.61
C ALA A 58 -2.40 3.59 1.73
N LEU A 59 -1.89 4.67 1.14
CA LEU A 59 -0.65 4.61 0.35
C LEU A 59 0.54 4.06 1.16
N GLU A 60 0.78 4.60 2.36
CA GLU A 60 1.91 4.18 3.18
C GLU A 60 1.82 2.71 3.56
N ASP A 61 0.63 2.24 3.95
CA ASP A 61 0.40 0.82 4.24
C ASP A 61 0.63 -0.05 2.99
N ALA A 62 0.13 0.38 1.83
CA ALA A 62 0.25 -0.37 0.57
C ALA A 62 1.71 -0.59 0.18
N ILE A 63 2.52 0.46 0.23
CA ILE A 63 3.92 0.37 -0.19
C ILE A 63 4.78 -0.35 0.85
N LYS A 64 4.44 -0.27 2.15
CA LYS A 64 5.10 -1.05 3.21
C LYS A 64 4.81 -2.54 3.03
N ARG A 65 3.58 -2.91 2.69
CA ARG A 65 3.21 -4.29 2.36
C ARG A 65 3.89 -4.79 1.11
N LEU A 66 3.93 -3.99 0.04
CA LEU A 66 4.66 -4.33 -1.18
C LEU A 66 6.15 -4.55 -0.88
N ALA A 67 6.76 -3.69 -0.05
CA ALA A 67 8.14 -3.86 0.38
C ALA A 67 8.31 -5.16 1.16
N SER A 68 7.46 -5.42 2.16
CA SER A 68 7.51 -6.65 2.96
C SER A 68 7.34 -7.91 2.11
N ALA A 69 6.43 -7.89 1.13
CA ALA A 69 6.19 -8.99 0.19
C ALA A 69 7.41 -9.36 -0.65
N ASN A 70 8.33 -8.39 -0.81
CA ASN A 70 9.55 -8.55 -1.60
C ASN A 70 10.80 -8.54 -0.71
N SER A 71 10.66 -8.88 0.57
CA SER A 71 11.78 -8.96 1.54
C SER A 71 12.56 -7.64 1.70
N ILE A 72 11.92 -6.50 1.46
CA ILE A 72 12.48 -5.17 1.70
C ILE A 72 12.01 -4.68 3.08
N THR A 73 12.95 -4.52 4.00
CA THR A 73 12.64 -3.95 5.34
C THR A 73 12.11 -2.53 5.21
N ALA A 74 10.93 -2.28 5.76
CA ALA A 74 10.32 -0.96 5.84
C ALA A 74 10.33 -0.35 7.25
N ASP A 75 10.60 -1.15 8.28
CA ASP A 75 10.65 -0.68 9.66
C ASP A 75 11.81 0.30 9.88
N GLY A 76 11.55 1.34 10.67
CA GLY A 76 12.48 2.44 10.91
C GLY A 76 12.84 3.31 9.70
N LYS A 77 12.31 3.01 8.51
CA LYS A 77 12.60 3.77 7.28
C LYS A 77 11.56 4.85 7.01
N THR A 78 12.02 5.96 6.45
CA THR A 78 11.17 7.00 5.91
C THR A 78 10.42 6.52 4.67
N MET A 79 9.28 7.16 4.39
CA MET A 79 8.51 6.91 3.17
C MET A 79 9.37 7.02 1.91
N THR A 80 10.27 8.01 1.86
CA THR A 80 11.19 8.23 0.73
C THR A 80 12.17 7.06 0.56
N GLU A 81 12.72 6.52 1.65
CA GLU A 81 13.63 5.37 1.60
C GLU A 81 12.92 4.11 1.14
N ILE A 82 11.66 3.90 1.55
CA ILE A 82 10.84 2.78 1.09
C ILE A 82 10.58 2.91 -0.42
N VAL A 83 10.14 4.09 -0.88
CA VAL A 83 9.91 4.37 -2.31
C VAL A 83 11.16 4.11 -3.13
N ASN A 84 12.32 4.61 -2.68
CA ASN A 84 13.59 4.38 -3.37
C ASN A 84 13.96 2.90 -3.41
N SER A 85 13.73 2.15 -2.33
CA SER A 85 13.98 0.71 -2.29
C SER A 85 13.10 -0.05 -3.30
N LEU A 86 11.81 0.27 -3.36
CA LEU A 86 10.87 -0.33 -4.33
C LEU A 86 11.27 -0.05 -5.78
N LYS A 87 11.72 1.18 -6.06
CA LYS A 87 12.20 1.59 -7.39
C LYS A 87 13.48 0.85 -7.77
N SER A 88 14.45 0.78 -6.86
CA SER A 88 15.72 0.09 -7.09
C SER A 88 15.53 -1.42 -7.29
N ALA A 89 14.52 -2.01 -6.65
CA ALA A 89 14.12 -3.41 -6.85
C ALA A 89 13.31 -3.64 -8.13
N GLY A 90 12.99 -2.59 -8.91
CA GLY A 90 12.21 -2.73 -10.15
C GLY A 90 10.73 -3.08 -9.95
N LEU A 91 10.21 -2.97 -8.72
CA LEU A 91 8.83 -3.32 -8.37
C LEU A 91 7.81 -2.30 -8.88
N VAL A 92 8.29 -1.08 -9.15
CA VAL A 92 7.56 0.01 -9.78
C VAL A 92 8.34 0.53 -10.98
N SER A 93 7.66 0.75 -12.11
CA SER A 93 8.29 1.13 -13.38
C SER A 93 7.44 2.13 -14.17
N GLY A 94 8.05 2.73 -15.20
CA GLY A 94 7.37 3.66 -16.10
C GLY A 94 6.65 4.81 -15.38
N ALA A 95 5.42 5.08 -15.80
CA ALA A 95 4.59 6.16 -15.25
C ALA A 95 4.32 6.02 -13.74
N GLN A 96 4.19 4.78 -13.22
CA GLN A 96 3.97 4.56 -11.79
C GLN A 96 5.17 4.99 -10.95
N LYS A 97 6.39 4.80 -11.45
CA LYS A 97 7.60 5.25 -10.76
C LYS A 97 7.61 6.76 -10.57
N SER A 98 7.33 7.52 -11.63
CA SER A 98 7.29 9.00 -11.57
C SER A 98 6.16 9.50 -10.68
N LEU A 99 5.00 8.83 -10.71
CA LEU A 99 3.87 9.20 -9.85
C LEU A 99 4.22 8.94 -8.37
N LEU A 100 4.78 7.78 -8.04
CA LEU A 100 5.17 7.42 -6.68
C LEU A 100 6.25 8.35 -6.09
N GLU A 101 7.14 8.90 -6.92
CA GLU A 101 8.18 9.85 -6.48
C GLU A 101 7.62 11.12 -5.84
N ALA A 102 6.44 11.57 -6.25
CA ALA A 102 5.79 12.77 -5.72
C ALA A 102 5.07 12.53 -4.38
N MET A 103 4.66 11.29 -4.11
CA MET A 103 3.74 10.97 -3.04
C MET A 103 4.26 11.19 -1.61
N PRO A 104 5.56 10.96 -1.28
CA PRO A 104 6.08 11.28 0.05
C PRO A 104 5.87 12.74 0.45
N ARG A 105 5.89 13.66 -0.52
CA ARG A 105 5.63 15.09 -0.28
C ARG A 105 4.17 15.32 0.12
N ILE A 106 3.22 14.77 -0.64
CA ILE A 106 1.79 14.90 -0.37
C ILE A 106 1.44 14.29 0.99
N ARG A 107 1.96 13.09 1.27
CA ARG A 107 1.80 12.42 2.56
C ARG A 107 2.32 13.27 3.72
N ASN A 108 3.52 13.86 3.60
CA ASN A 108 4.06 14.70 4.66
C ASN A 108 3.20 15.95 4.89
N MET A 109 2.75 16.63 3.83
CA MET A 109 1.84 17.76 3.97
C MET A 109 0.55 17.35 4.71
N ALA A 110 -0.03 16.19 4.38
CA ALA A 110 -1.24 15.69 5.03
C ALA A 110 -1.01 15.35 6.52
N MET A 111 0.09 14.67 6.85
CA MET A 111 0.39 14.27 8.24
C MET A 111 0.86 15.42 9.13
N HIS A 112 1.28 16.55 8.53
CA HIS A 112 1.66 17.76 9.24
C HIS A 112 0.61 18.88 9.15
N ALA A 113 -0.61 18.55 8.70
CA ALA A 113 -1.73 19.48 8.62
C ALA A 113 -1.48 20.73 7.76
N GLU A 114 -0.66 20.62 6.72
CA GLU A 114 -0.35 21.71 5.78
C GLU A 114 -1.44 21.84 4.69
N TRP A 115 -2.71 21.95 5.09
CA TRP A 115 -3.89 21.81 4.21
C TRP A 115 -3.91 22.77 3.01
N SER A 116 -3.39 23.99 3.20
CA SER A 116 -3.29 25.01 2.15
C SER A 116 -2.33 24.65 1.02
N LYS A 117 -1.46 23.65 1.23
CA LYS A 117 -0.51 23.14 0.23
C LYS A 117 -1.01 21.88 -0.50
N ILE A 118 -2.20 21.39 -0.15
CA ILE A 118 -2.78 20.16 -0.72
C ILE A 118 -4.01 20.55 -1.53
N THR A 119 -4.08 20.11 -2.77
CA THR A 119 -5.22 20.30 -3.67
C THR A 119 -6.02 19.01 -3.84
N GLU A 120 -7.29 19.10 -4.27
CA GLU A 120 -8.09 17.90 -4.59
C GLU A 120 -7.47 17.02 -5.68
N PRO A 121 -6.83 17.57 -6.75
CA PRO A 121 -6.05 16.77 -7.69
C PRO A 121 -4.90 16.00 -7.03
N ASP A 122 -4.21 16.58 -6.04
CA ASP A 122 -3.15 15.87 -5.31
C ASP A 122 -3.72 14.65 -4.59
N VAL A 123 -4.85 14.82 -3.88
CA VAL A 123 -5.53 13.72 -3.18
C VAL A 123 -6.02 12.66 -4.17
N SER A 124 -6.61 13.09 -5.28
CA SER A 124 -7.07 12.21 -6.36
C SER A 124 -5.92 11.38 -6.94
N SER A 125 -4.73 11.98 -7.08
CA SER A 125 -3.54 11.31 -7.61
C SER A 125 -3.02 10.22 -6.66
N VAL A 126 -3.02 10.48 -5.35
CA VAL A 126 -2.66 9.49 -4.32
C VAL A 126 -3.65 8.33 -4.36
N LEU A 127 -4.95 8.64 -4.33
CA LEU A 127 -6.01 7.64 -4.30
C LEU A 127 -6.00 6.76 -5.56
N GLY A 128 -5.88 7.36 -6.73
CA GLY A 128 -5.80 6.63 -7.99
C GLY A 128 -4.55 5.75 -8.10
N TYR A 129 -3.40 6.20 -7.57
CA TYR A 129 -2.21 5.36 -7.48
C TYR A 129 -2.44 4.14 -6.60
N VAL A 130 -3.04 4.35 -5.42
CA VAL A 130 -3.33 3.28 -4.46
C VAL A 130 -4.25 2.22 -5.07
N GLU A 131 -5.34 2.64 -5.71
CA GLU A 131 -6.28 1.73 -6.37
C GLU A 131 -5.61 0.94 -7.49
N GLN A 132 -4.79 1.59 -8.31
CA GLN A 132 -4.04 0.90 -9.36
C GLN A 132 -3.04 -0.10 -8.77
N LEU A 133 -2.38 0.24 -7.65
CA LEU A 133 -1.44 -0.64 -6.98
C LEU A 133 -2.16 -1.89 -6.45
N LEU A 134 -3.32 -1.73 -5.82
CA LEU A 134 -4.17 -2.84 -5.38
C LEU A 134 -4.57 -3.77 -6.53
N LEU A 135 -5.07 -3.18 -7.63
CA LEU A 135 -5.51 -3.94 -8.80
C LEU A 135 -4.36 -4.73 -9.42
N SER A 136 -3.16 -4.15 -9.46
CA SER A 136 -2.01 -4.76 -10.15
C SER A 136 -1.16 -5.71 -9.30
N LYS A 137 -1.11 -5.52 -7.98
CA LYS A 137 -0.20 -6.27 -7.08
C LYS A 137 -0.91 -7.14 -6.05
N PHE A 138 -2.20 -6.91 -5.82
CA PHE A 138 -2.95 -7.55 -4.73
C PHE A 138 -4.22 -8.28 -5.20
N SER A 139 -4.57 -8.20 -6.49
CA SER A 139 -5.78 -8.83 -7.06
C SER A 139 -5.52 -10.13 -7.82
N GLY A 140 -4.27 -10.63 -7.82
CA GLY A 140 -3.92 -11.92 -8.41
C GLY A 140 -4.13 -13.05 -7.40
N GLY A 141 -5.19 -13.83 -7.60
CA GLY A 141 -5.37 -15.14 -6.96
C GLY A 141 -4.71 -16.26 -7.76
#